data_AF-A0A2S9XSP3-F1
#
_entry.id   AF-A0A2S9XSP3-F1
#
_cell.length_a   1.000
_cell.length_b   1.000
_cell.length_c   1.000
_cell.angle_alpha   90.00
_cell.angle_beta   90.00
_cell.angle_gamma   90.00
#
_symmetry.space_group_name_H-M   'P 1'
#
loop_
_entity.id
_entity.type
_entity.pdbx_description
1 polymer ?
#
loop_
_entity_poly.entity_id
_entity_poly.type
_entity_poly.pdbx_seq_one_letter_code
_entity_poly.pdbx_strand_id
1 'polypeptide(L)'
;MTTSDPSDINPGATACARELLGPTWPRVRRIPLIRREIRESLSDNALEILFCSAELLLEGDRDLEARGRRLDDVDRAYATVMLTLDLSQSASLLREPADEATAQRVAELMRGSDSVRRRLIALARPKLAELFDAAPRSLRIELLPVVRVSGATILIDGDAVVSLSSKASKASKVSTMAAVAKVAKVQG
;
A
#
# COMPACT_ATOMS: atom_id res chain seq x y z
N MET A 1 19.83 -13.07 24.97
CA MET A 1 18.53 -12.38 24.95
C MET A 1 18.82 -10.89 24.82
N THR A 2 18.90 -10.39 23.60
CA THR A 2 19.09 -8.97 23.31
C THR A 2 17.73 -8.31 23.43
N THR A 3 17.53 -7.55 24.50
CA THR A 3 16.41 -6.61 24.62
C THR A 3 16.66 -5.51 23.60
N SER A 4 15.91 -5.52 22.50
CA SER A 4 15.93 -4.42 21.53
C SER A 4 15.70 -3.10 22.27
N ASP A 5 16.57 -2.13 22.02
CA ASP A 5 16.50 -0.81 22.63
C ASP A 5 15.18 -0.14 22.21
N PRO A 6 14.44 0.52 23.12
CA PRO A 6 13.17 1.18 22.78
C PRO A 6 13.30 2.34 21.79
N SER A 7 14.53 2.68 21.35
CA SER A 7 14.83 3.67 20.31
C SER A 7 14.67 3.15 18.87
N ASP A 8 14.58 1.84 18.65
CA ASP A 8 14.44 1.24 17.31
C ASP A 8 12.99 1.18 16.81
N ILE A 9 12.07 1.79 17.55
CA ILE A 9 10.64 1.74 17.25
C ILE A 9 10.30 2.81 16.21
N ASN A 10 9.74 2.36 15.08
CA ASN A 10 9.28 3.27 14.04
C ASN A 10 8.15 4.19 14.60
N PRO A 11 8.30 5.53 14.55
CA PRO A 11 7.30 6.45 15.09
C PRO A 11 5.94 6.33 14.38
N GLY A 12 5.93 5.91 13.11
CA GLY A 12 4.72 5.64 12.33
C GLY A 12 3.91 4.47 12.91
N ALA A 13 4.55 3.35 13.20
CA ALA A 13 3.91 2.20 13.84
C ALA A 13 3.35 2.54 15.22
N THR A 14 4.08 3.33 16.01
CA THR A 14 3.61 3.78 17.34
C THR A 14 2.40 4.70 17.26
N ALA A 15 2.42 5.69 16.35
CA ALA A 15 1.29 6.59 16.14
C ALA A 15 0.04 5.83 15.68
N CYS A 16 0.21 4.92 14.73
CA CYS A 16 -0.82 4.05 14.17
C CYS A 16 -1.42 3.13 15.26
N ALA A 17 -0.59 2.51 16.10
CA ALA A 17 -1.06 1.71 17.24
C ALA A 17 -1.87 2.54 18.24
N ARG A 18 -1.43 3.77 18.56
CA ARG A 18 -2.15 4.67 19.47
C ARG A 18 -3.53 5.09 18.92
N GLU A 19 -3.61 5.35 17.62
CA GLU A 19 -4.87 5.68 16.95
C GLU A 19 -5.83 4.49 16.95
N LEU A 20 -5.34 3.29 16.61
CA LEU A 20 -6.14 2.07 16.51
C LEU A 20 -6.64 1.56 17.86
N LEU A 21 -5.85 1.73 18.93
CA LEU A 21 -6.05 1.03 20.21
C LEU A 21 -6.44 1.98 21.35
N GLY A 22 -6.33 3.30 21.12
CA GLY A 22 -6.78 4.34 22.03
C GLY A 22 -5.82 4.63 23.19
N PRO A 23 -6.20 5.58 24.07
CA PRO A 23 -5.32 6.13 25.11
C PRO A 23 -4.96 5.16 26.25
N THR A 24 -5.63 4.01 26.33
CA THR A 24 -5.38 2.95 27.33
C THR A 24 -4.33 1.93 26.89
N TRP A 25 -3.82 2.04 25.66
CA TRP A 25 -2.76 1.19 25.08
C TRP A 25 -1.51 0.97 25.96
N PRO A 26 -0.98 1.96 26.72
CA PRO A 26 0.22 1.73 27.54
C PRO A 26 0.03 0.67 28.64
N ARG A 27 -1.23 0.27 28.93
CA ARG A 27 -1.56 -0.63 30.05
C ARG A 27 -1.74 -2.10 29.65
N VAL A 28 -1.67 -2.50 28.37
CA VAL A 28 -1.99 -3.88 27.96
C VAL A 28 -1.06 -4.48 26.88
N ARG A 29 -0.70 -5.75 27.11
CA ARG A 29 -0.09 -6.82 26.29
C ARG A 29 0.09 -6.56 24.78
N ARG A 30 1.31 -6.84 24.29
CA ARG A 30 1.72 -6.92 22.87
C ARG A 30 0.67 -7.60 21.97
N ILE A 31 0.52 -7.11 20.74
CA ILE A 31 -0.48 -7.58 19.76
C ILE A 31 -0.04 -8.93 19.17
N PRO A 32 -0.91 -9.95 19.17
CA PRO A 32 -0.63 -11.16 18.40
C PRO A 32 -0.68 -10.85 16.90
N LEU A 33 0.43 -11.09 16.23
CA LEU A 33 0.53 -11.05 14.78
C LEU A 33 -0.23 -12.22 14.16
N ILE A 34 -0.13 -13.40 14.77
CA ILE A 34 -0.77 -14.64 14.31
C ILE A 34 -1.83 -15.06 15.32
N ARG A 35 -3.08 -15.18 14.86
CA ARG A 35 -4.19 -15.68 15.68
C ARG A 35 -4.43 -17.15 15.40
N ARG A 36 -4.83 -17.89 16.44
CA ARG A 36 -5.15 -19.33 16.38
C ARG A 36 -6.51 -19.56 17.05
N GLU A 37 -7.59 -19.37 16.30
CA GLU A 37 -8.96 -19.62 16.79
C GLU A 37 -9.49 -20.97 16.29
N ILE A 38 -9.34 -21.25 14.99
CA ILE A 38 -9.66 -22.54 14.35
C ILE A 38 -8.64 -22.84 13.23
N ARG A 39 -8.20 -21.80 12.51
CA ARG A 39 -7.07 -21.79 11.58
C ARG A 39 -6.17 -20.62 11.93
N GLU A 40 -4.95 -20.62 11.39
CA GLU A 40 -4.06 -19.47 11.50
C GLU A 40 -4.52 -18.34 10.59
N SER A 41 -4.58 -17.13 11.14
CA SER A 41 -4.91 -15.91 10.41
C SER A 41 -4.07 -14.74 10.92
N LEU A 42 -3.89 -13.75 10.04
CA LEU A 42 -3.24 -12.50 10.42
C LEU A 42 -4.24 -11.60 11.15
N SER A 43 -3.80 -11.04 12.27
CA SER A 43 -4.56 -10.02 12.98
C SER A 43 -4.65 -8.76 12.12
N ASP A 44 -5.86 -8.25 11.87
CA ASP A 44 -6.06 -7.02 11.10
C ASP A 44 -5.30 -5.84 11.70
N ASN A 45 -5.34 -5.67 13.02
CA ASN A 45 -4.60 -4.61 13.72
C ASN A 45 -3.08 -4.77 13.56
N ALA A 46 -2.58 -6.01 13.51
CA ALA A 46 -1.15 -6.25 13.32
C ALA A 46 -0.73 -5.92 11.89
N LEU A 47 -1.58 -6.25 10.91
CA LEU A 47 -1.37 -5.84 9.52
C LEU A 47 -1.34 -4.32 9.37
N GLU A 48 -2.26 -3.59 9.99
CA GLU A 48 -2.23 -2.12 9.94
C GLU A 48 -0.90 -1.56 10.50
N ILE A 49 -0.47 -2.06 11.66
CA ILE A 49 0.79 -1.61 12.28
C ILE A 49 1.99 -1.90 11.38
N LEU A 50 2.06 -3.10 10.80
CA LEU A 50 3.13 -3.47 9.88
C LEU A 50 3.16 -2.56 8.65
N PHE A 51 1.99 -2.28 8.04
CA PHE A 51 1.88 -1.41 6.88
C PHE A 51 2.21 0.05 7.22
N CYS A 52 1.93 0.50 8.44
CA CYS A 52 2.29 1.83 8.94
C CYS A 52 3.81 2.03 9.10
N SER A 53 4.57 0.97 9.42
CA SER A 53 6.06 1.00 9.43
C SER A 53 6.71 0.68 8.09
N ALA A 54 5.91 0.34 7.07
CA ALA A 54 6.44 -0.20 5.83
C ALA A 54 7.14 0.86 4.97
N GLU A 55 8.20 0.44 4.29
CA GLU A 55 8.79 1.23 3.23
C GLU A 55 8.10 0.90 1.90
N LEU A 56 7.41 1.88 1.32
CA LEU A 56 6.73 1.75 0.03
C LEU A 56 7.50 2.49 -1.06
N LEU A 57 7.97 1.72 -2.04
CA LEU A 57 8.58 2.19 -3.28
C LEU A 57 7.64 1.90 -4.46
N LEU A 58 7.55 2.87 -5.37
CA LEU A 58 6.71 2.81 -6.56
C LEU A 58 7.52 3.29 -7.74
N GLU A 59 7.56 2.47 -8.78
CA GLU A 59 8.16 2.80 -10.06
C GLU A 59 7.07 2.67 -11.10
N GLY A 60 6.84 3.69 -11.93
CA GLY A 60 5.91 3.56 -13.03
C GLY A 60 6.46 4.22 -14.26
N ASP A 61 6.25 3.58 -15.39
CA ASP A 61 6.59 4.13 -16.68
C ASP A 61 5.39 4.93 -17.17
N ARG A 62 5.59 6.24 -17.33
CA ARG A 62 4.75 7.00 -18.26
C ARG A 62 5.45 6.76 -19.58
N ASP A 63 4.91 5.87 -20.42
CA ASP A 63 5.45 5.53 -21.75
C ASP A 63 6.26 6.70 -22.30
N LEU A 64 7.50 6.47 -22.74
CA LEU A 64 8.39 7.57 -23.16
C LEU A 64 7.83 8.41 -24.33
N GLU A 65 6.84 7.90 -25.08
CA GLU A 65 6.04 8.65 -26.06
C GLU A 65 4.95 9.55 -25.45
N ALA A 66 4.59 9.30 -24.19
CA ALA A 66 3.61 9.97 -23.35
C ALA A 66 4.25 10.96 -22.35
N ARG A 67 5.49 11.41 -22.57
CA ARG A 67 6.00 12.64 -21.92
C ARG A 67 5.20 13.86 -22.40
N GLY A 68 3.99 14.00 -21.89
CA GLY A 68 3.01 15.02 -22.26
C GLY A 68 1.56 14.53 -22.30
N ARG A 69 1.30 13.21 -22.28
CA ARG A 69 -0.07 12.66 -22.27
C ARG A 69 -0.51 12.35 -20.84
N ARG A 70 -1.73 12.75 -20.50
CA ARG A 70 -2.34 12.43 -19.20
C ARG A 70 -2.84 10.99 -19.20
N LEU A 71 -3.11 10.42 -18.03
CA LEU A 71 -3.80 9.13 -17.92
C LEU A 71 -5.17 9.14 -18.64
N ASP A 72 -5.73 10.32 -18.88
CA ASP A 72 -6.94 10.51 -19.69
C ASP A 72 -6.78 10.09 -21.17
N ASP A 73 -5.54 10.11 -21.68
CA ASP A 73 -5.22 9.81 -23.08
C ASP A 73 -4.82 8.35 -23.31
N VAL A 74 -4.59 7.57 -22.25
CA VAL A 74 -4.11 6.17 -22.32
C VAL A 74 -5.06 5.27 -21.53
N ASP A 75 -5.50 4.17 -22.15
CA ASP A 75 -6.49 3.26 -21.53
C ASP A 75 -5.94 2.56 -20.26
N ARG A 76 -4.62 2.36 -20.18
CA ARG A 76 -3.92 1.70 -19.06
C ARG A 76 -2.51 2.26 -18.90
N ALA A 77 -2.05 2.35 -17.66
CA ALA A 77 -0.66 2.61 -17.30
C ALA A 77 -0.15 1.48 -16.39
N TYR A 78 1.17 1.30 -16.35
CA TYR A 78 1.83 0.25 -15.60
C TYR A 78 2.75 0.85 -14.53
N ALA A 79 2.76 0.23 -13.36
CA ALA A 79 3.67 0.58 -12.29
C ALA A 79 4.04 -0.66 -11.47
N THR A 80 5.26 -0.77 -11.01
CA THR A 80 5.70 -1.77 -10.04
C THR A 80 5.53 -1.20 -8.64
N VAL A 81 4.86 -1.96 -7.77
CA VAL A 81 4.64 -1.65 -6.36
C VAL A 81 5.55 -2.54 -5.53
N MET A 82 6.39 -1.95 -4.69
CA MET A 82 7.30 -2.66 -3.79
C MET A 82 7.12 -2.19 -2.36
N LEU A 83 6.92 -3.13 -1.45
CA LEU A 83 6.72 -2.89 -0.03
C LEU A 83 7.70 -3.75 0.78
N THR A 84 8.48 -3.10 1.64
CA THR A 84 9.37 -3.76 2.59
C THR A 84 8.78 -3.65 3.98
N LEU A 85 8.59 -4.80 4.64
CA LEU A 85 8.09 -4.92 6.00
C LEU A 85 9.18 -5.54 6.87
N ASP A 86 9.80 -4.75 7.74
CA ASP A 86 10.77 -5.25 8.70
C ASP A 86 10.08 -5.45 10.06
N LEU A 87 9.98 -6.72 10.51
CA LEU A 87 9.34 -7.04 11.78
C LEU A 87 10.07 -6.43 12.97
N SER A 88 11.37 -6.16 12.86
CA SER A 88 12.18 -5.59 13.94
C SER A 88 11.70 -4.19 14.32
N GLN A 89 11.25 -3.39 13.34
CA GLN A 89 10.73 -2.04 13.54
C GLN A 89 9.45 -1.98 14.37
N SER A 90 8.74 -3.10 14.48
CA SER A 90 7.49 -3.25 15.23
C SER A 90 7.59 -4.27 16.39
N ALA A 91 8.78 -4.80 16.67
CA ALA A 91 8.98 -5.91 17.61
C ALA A 91 8.50 -5.62 19.04
N SER A 92 8.54 -4.36 19.48
CA SER A 92 8.04 -3.93 20.79
C SER A 92 6.51 -3.98 20.89
N LEU A 93 5.82 -3.87 19.76
CA LEU A 93 4.36 -3.86 19.63
C LEU A 93 3.79 -5.27 19.40
N LEU A 94 4.59 -6.15 18.79
CA LEU A 94 4.19 -7.50 18.40
C LEU A 94 4.52 -8.53 19.48
N ARG A 95 3.67 -9.54 19.64
CA ARG A 95 3.83 -10.60 20.64
C ARG A 95 4.91 -11.59 20.21
N GLU A 96 4.93 -11.93 18.94
CA GLU A 96 5.84 -12.86 18.29
C GLU A 96 7.24 -12.24 18.15
N PRO A 97 8.32 -13.05 18.17
CA PRO A 97 9.68 -12.54 17.93
C PRO A 97 9.82 -12.02 16.50
N ALA A 98 10.63 -10.98 16.32
CA ALA A 98 11.00 -10.48 15.00
C ALA A 98 12.15 -11.31 14.41
N ASP A 99 11.84 -12.55 14.02
CA ASP A 99 12.78 -13.49 13.42
C ASP A 99 12.29 -14.03 12.07
N GLU A 100 13.17 -14.75 11.39
CA GLU A 100 12.89 -15.33 10.06
C GLU A 100 11.77 -16.35 10.08
N ALA A 101 11.67 -17.16 11.14
CA ALA A 101 10.60 -18.14 11.28
C ALA A 101 9.22 -17.46 11.37
N THR A 102 9.14 -16.36 12.12
CA THR A 102 7.92 -15.55 12.22
C THR A 102 7.62 -14.86 10.89
N ALA A 103 8.61 -14.25 10.25
CA ALA A 103 8.46 -13.62 8.94
C ALA A 103 7.96 -14.59 7.87
N GLN A 104 8.50 -15.81 7.83
CA GLN A 104 8.07 -16.88 6.92
C GLN A 104 6.61 -17.24 7.14
N ARG A 105 6.19 -17.41 8.39
CA ARG A 105 4.81 -17.77 8.72
C ARG A 105 3.82 -16.65 8.39
N VAL A 106 4.21 -15.41 8.62
CA VAL A 106 3.42 -14.23 8.24
C VAL A 106 3.29 -14.15 6.73
N ALA A 107 4.40 -14.33 5.99
CA ALA A 107 4.41 -14.34 4.53
C ALA A 107 3.50 -15.44 3.96
N GLU A 108 3.52 -16.64 4.55
CA GLU A 108 2.60 -17.73 4.17
C GLU A 108 1.13 -17.33 4.30
N LEU A 109 0.77 -16.63 5.39
CA LEU A 109 -0.59 -16.13 5.59
C LEU A 109 -0.93 -14.92 4.70
N MET A 110 0.06 -14.18 4.22
CA MET A 110 -0.13 -13.07 3.28
C MET A 110 -0.35 -13.55 1.83
N ARG A 111 0.28 -14.66 1.43
CA ARG A 111 0.17 -15.19 0.07
C ARG A 111 -1.28 -15.48 -0.29
N GLY A 112 -1.76 -14.89 -1.39
CA GLY A 112 -3.14 -15.04 -1.86
C GLY A 112 -4.20 -14.33 -1.01
N SER A 113 -3.81 -13.57 0.02
CA SER A 113 -4.77 -12.88 0.90
C SER A 113 -5.39 -11.65 0.22
N ASP A 114 -6.71 -11.70 0.02
CA ASP A 114 -7.51 -10.57 -0.48
C ASP A 114 -7.43 -9.34 0.44
N SER A 115 -7.24 -9.56 1.74
CA SER A 115 -7.10 -8.46 2.71
C SER A 115 -5.79 -7.71 2.52
N VAL A 116 -4.68 -8.45 2.35
CA VAL A 116 -3.36 -7.90 2.06
C VAL A 116 -3.36 -7.16 0.73
N ARG A 117 -3.93 -7.77 -0.33
CA ARG A 117 -4.04 -7.11 -1.65
C ARG A 117 -4.80 -5.78 -1.56
N ARG A 118 -5.95 -5.75 -0.86
CA ARG A 118 -6.74 -4.52 -0.69
C ARG A 118 -5.98 -3.43 0.07
N ARG A 119 -5.27 -3.79 1.14
CA ARG A 119 -4.44 -2.85 1.91
C ARG A 119 -3.29 -2.30 1.10
N LEU A 120 -2.60 -3.14 0.33
CA LEU A 120 -1.51 -2.71 -0.55
C LEU A 120 -2.02 -1.73 -1.61
N ILE A 121 -3.17 -2.01 -2.24
CA ILE A 121 -3.82 -1.07 -3.17
C ILE A 121 -4.18 0.24 -2.47
N ALA A 122 -4.72 0.19 -1.26
CA ALA A 122 -5.07 1.39 -0.51
C ALA A 122 -3.84 2.26 -0.19
N LEU A 123 -2.73 1.61 0.19
CA LEU A 123 -1.46 2.27 0.49
C LEU A 123 -0.80 2.89 -0.75
N ALA A 124 -0.81 2.17 -1.88
CA ALA A 124 -0.19 2.63 -3.13
C ALA A 124 -0.99 3.72 -3.85
N ARG A 125 -2.32 3.73 -3.68
CA ARG A 125 -3.25 4.57 -4.45
C ARG A 125 -2.93 6.07 -4.44
N PRO A 126 -2.62 6.74 -3.31
CA PRO A 126 -2.30 8.17 -3.31
C PRO A 126 -1.06 8.48 -4.16
N LYS A 127 0.01 7.70 -3.97
CA LYS A 127 1.26 7.87 -4.73
C LYS A 127 1.09 7.53 -6.22
N LEU A 128 0.31 6.51 -6.57
CA LEU A 128 -0.04 6.20 -7.96
C LEU A 128 -0.87 7.33 -8.61
N ALA A 129 -1.78 7.95 -7.86
CA ALA A 129 -2.54 9.10 -8.32
C ALA A 129 -1.64 10.32 -8.61
N GLU A 130 -0.67 10.59 -7.74
CA GLU A 130 0.36 11.61 -8.00
C GLU A 130 1.21 11.25 -9.23
N LEU A 131 1.65 9.99 -9.33
CA LEU A 131 2.48 9.51 -10.43
C LEU A 131 1.79 9.67 -11.79
N PHE A 132 0.47 9.51 -11.84
CA PHE A 132 -0.31 9.56 -13.09
C PHE A 132 -1.16 10.84 -13.28
N ASP A 133 -0.96 11.88 -12.45
CA ASP A 133 -1.73 13.14 -12.50
C ASP A 133 -3.26 12.92 -12.50
N ALA A 134 -3.74 12.08 -11.59
CA ALA A 134 -5.15 11.69 -11.51
C ALA A 134 -5.69 11.76 -10.07
N ALA A 135 -7.01 11.82 -9.92
CA ALA A 135 -7.62 11.78 -8.60
C ALA A 135 -7.53 10.35 -8.00
N PRO A 136 -7.18 10.17 -6.71
CA PRO A 136 -7.10 8.83 -6.09
C PRO A 136 -8.36 7.98 -6.27
N ARG A 137 -9.55 8.60 -6.25
CA ARG A 137 -10.84 7.92 -6.43
C ARG A 137 -11.17 7.57 -7.88
N SER A 138 -10.52 8.20 -8.86
CA SER A 138 -10.75 7.88 -10.26
C SER A 138 -10.00 6.63 -10.71
N LEU A 139 -8.98 6.18 -9.97
CA LEU A 139 -8.15 5.05 -10.35
C LEU A 139 -8.84 3.69 -10.10
N ARG A 140 -8.78 2.81 -11.09
CA ARG A 140 -8.93 1.37 -10.93
C ARG A 140 -7.53 0.77 -10.95
N ILE A 141 -7.20 -0.01 -9.93
CA ILE A 141 -5.86 -0.60 -9.73
C ILE A 141 -6.05 -2.11 -9.65
N GLU A 142 -5.41 -2.83 -10.55
CA GLU A 142 -5.30 -4.29 -10.53
C GLU A 142 -3.87 -4.63 -10.16
N LEU A 143 -3.68 -5.42 -9.10
CA LEU A 143 -2.37 -5.73 -8.53
C LEU A 143 -2.36 -7.17 -8.02
N LEU A 144 -1.35 -7.95 -8.42
CA LEU A 144 -1.14 -9.32 -7.95
C LEU A 144 0.19 -9.38 -7.20
N PRO A 145 0.17 -9.31 -5.85
CA PRO A 145 1.40 -9.28 -5.06
C PRO A 145 2.06 -10.66 -4.94
N VAL A 146 3.36 -10.67 -5.09
CA VAL A 146 4.28 -11.76 -4.74
C VAL A 146 4.87 -11.44 -3.37
N VAL A 147 4.99 -12.46 -2.51
CA VAL A 147 5.49 -12.31 -1.13
C VAL A 147 6.72 -13.19 -0.92
N ARG A 148 7.84 -12.54 -0.57
CA ARG A 148 9.15 -13.15 -0.30
C ARG A 148 9.61 -12.81 1.12
N VAL A 149 10.56 -13.57 1.64
CA VAL A 149 11.14 -13.36 2.98
C VAL A 149 12.66 -13.34 2.88
N SER A 150 13.29 -12.48 3.69
CA SER A 150 14.72 -12.41 3.89
C SER A 150 15.01 -12.03 5.34
N GLY A 151 15.47 -12.98 6.15
CA GLY A 151 15.61 -12.76 7.59
C GLY A 151 14.26 -12.36 8.23
N ALA A 152 14.26 -11.36 9.11
CA ALA A 152 13.04 -10.82 9.73
C ALA A 152 12.23 -9.88 8.81
N THR A 153 12.61 -9.77 7.53
CA THR A 153 11.99 -8.86 6.56
C THR A 153 11.10 -9.62 5.59
N ILE A 154 9.91 -9.08 5.34
CA ILE A 154 8.96 -9.55 4.33
C ILE A 154 8.97 -8.54 3.19
N LEU A 155 9.20 -9.04 1.97
CA LEU A 155 9.20 -8.24 0.75
C LEU A 155 7.93 -8.58 -0.02
N ILE A 156 7.16 -7.55 -0.37
CA ILE A 156 5.96 -7.68 -1.19
C ILE A 156 6.16 -6.84 -2.45
N ASP A 157 6.08 -7.47 -3.60
CA ASP A 157 6.23 -6.79 -4.89
C ASP A 157 5.14 -7.23 -5.87
N GLY A 158 4.76 -6.36 -6.79
CA GLY A 158 3.87 -6.76 -7.87
C GLY A 158 3.63 -5.63 -8.86
N ASP A 159 3.31 -6.02 -10.09
CA ASP A 159 2.94 -5.08 -11.13
C ASP A 159 1.47 -4.67 -10.97
N ALA A 160 1.28 -3.36 -10.92
CA ALA A 160 -0.01 -2.68 -10.93
C ALA A 160 -0.36 -2.26 -12.35
N VAL A 161 -1.55 -2.65 -12.79
CA VAL A 161 -2.22 -2.07 -13.96
C VAL A 161 -3.19 -1.02 -13.46
N VAL A 162 -2.98 0.22 -13.90
CA VAL A 162 -3.77 1.37 -13.48
C VAL A 162 -4.60 1.88 -14.66
N SER A 163 -5.88 2.11 -14.43
CA SER A 163 -6.80 2.66 -15.44
C SER A 163 -7.77 3.64 -14.80
N LEU A 164 -8.40 4.49 -15.60
CA LEU A 164 -9.48 5.35 -15.12
C LEU A 164 -10.79 4.57 -15.00
N SER A 165 -11.48 4.76 -13.89
CA SER A 165 -12.86 4.31 -13.74
C SER A 165 -13.74 4.93 -14.83
N SER A 166 -14.71 4.17 -15.35
CA SER A 166 -15.59 4.58 -16.45
C SER A 166 -16.39 5.86 -16.18
N LYS A 167 -16.55 6.26 -14.91
CA LYS A 167 -17.15 7.54 -14.52
C LYS A 167 -16.19 8.72 -14.69
N ALA A 168 -14.90 8.51 -14.38
CA ALA A 168 -13.88 9.53 -14.52
C ALA A 168 -13.46 9.75 -15.98
N SER A 169 -13.36 8.67 -16.77
CA SER A 169 -13.02 8.79 -18.21
C SER A 169 -14.08 9.55 -19.01
N LYS A 170 -15.37 9.44 -18.65
CA LYS A 170 -16.45 10.26 -19.23
C LYS A 170 -16.38 11.72 -18.79
N ALA A 171 -16.10 11.99 -17.50
CA ALA A 171 -16.01 13.34 -16.98
C ALA A 171 -14.83 14.12 -17.59
N SER A 172 -13.66 13.48 -17.75
CA SER A 172 -12.50 14.10 -18.40
C SER A 172 -12.79 14.41 -19.87
N LYS A 173 -13.30 13.45 -20.66
CA LYS A 173 -13.63 13.67 -22.09
C LYS A 173 -14.61 14.83 -22.31
N VAL A 174 -15.63 14.96 -21.46
CA VAL A 174 -16.60 16.08 -21.54
C VAL A 174 -15.92 17.42 -21.23
N SER A 175 -15.03 17.47 -20.24
CA SER A 175 -14.30 18.70 -19.88
C SER A 175 -13.33 19.15 -20.97
N THR A 176 -12.62 18.21 -21.61
CA THR A 176 -11.69 18.48 -22.71
C THR A 176 -12.44 18.99 -23.94
N MET A 177 -13.57 18.37 -24.31
CA MET A 177 -14.39 18.87 -25.42
C MET A 177 -14.96 20.28 -25.15
N ALA A 178 -15.37 20.57 -23.91
CA ALA A 178 -15.84 21.90 -23.53
C ALA A 178 -14.73 22.96 -23.60
N ALA A 179 -13.51 22.61 -23.21
CA ALA A 179 -12.35 23.51 -23.31
C ALA A 179 -11.96 23.80 -24.77
N VAL A 180 -11.91 22.78 -25.63
CA VAL A 180 -11.61 22.93 -27.06
C VAL A 180 -12.67 23.77 -27.77
N ALA A 181 -13.95 23.54 -27.46
CA ALA A 181 -15.04 24.34 -28.03
C ALA A 181 -14.99 25.82 -27.61
N LYS A 182 -14.51 26.11 -26.40
CA LYS A 182 -14.35 27.49 -25.90
C LYS A 182 -13.19 28.22 -26.56
N VAL A 183 -12.09 27.53 -26.86
CA VAL A 183 -10.94 28.09 -27.59
C VAL A 183 -11.30 28.39 -29.05
N ALA A 184 -12.01 27.49 -29.72
CA ALA A 184 -12.46 27.69 -31.10
C ALA A 184 -13.40 28.90 -31.28
N LYS A 185 -14.15 29.27 -30.22
CA LYS A 185 -15.10 30.39 -30.25
C LYS A 185 -14.48 31.75 -29.93
N VAL A 186 -13.21 31.80 -29.53
CA VAL A 186 -12.46 33.03 -29.23
C VAL A 186 -11.59 33.47 -30.42
N GLN A 187 -11.40 32.59 -31.41
CA GLN A 187 -10.55 32.82 -32.59
C GLN A 187 -11.32 33.01 -33.91
N GLY A 188 -12.67 33.04 -33.88
CA GLY A 188 -13.52 33.34 -35.04
C GLY A 188 -14.47 34.48 -34.73
#